data_AF-A0A6H1WX86-F1
#
_entry.id   AF-A0A6H1WX86-F1
#
_cell.length_a   1.000
_cell.length_b   1.000
_cell.length_c   1.000
_cell.angle_alpha   90.00
_cell.angle_beta   90.00
_cell.angle_gamma   90.00
#
_symmetry.space_group_name_H-M   'P 1'
#
loop_
_entity.id
_entity.type
_entity.pdbx_description
1 polymer ?
#
loop_
_entity_poly.entity_id
_entity_poly.type
_entity_poly.pdbx_seq_one_letter_code
_entity_poly.pdbx_strand_id
1 'polypeptide(L)'
;MNKEVKNLNIDCLTESQKEHHNKVLNSPVRIMQVGEGNFLMSFFDWMVDKAIKSGNYEGSIALTCPLNNDVKINKLNSQDNLYTVIQRGFKGDTEVFEHDIISVFSKVFNYNTNWNEFMNIAEQESLDVVISNTTEAGLAYKKVELENVCKEGLYPSKLTAFLMHRFEVLGNISKKLLIFPCELVAENGRVLKEFVNKHANDFGASKEFKAWLEENCVFLNNLVDRIVPGYPREDESFYFEKLGYKDGAMSMCEPYFLWAIEGSEELDKILPLRNSGLNVQWLDSLYDTQLLKVRILNGSHTLITPQSILKGFSQVDEVVENKDMKKYLNETLEKEILPSLKNKTGNKKEFASTVLSRFRNPHIKHKLESISMNSVSKFQNRLLPTIKSYIEDNHKLPENMMVGLAGLLRFYQIEKVGTLYIGHDFNGNQYKVFDTPEVLEFMSDANSKFKEKNDEYVRYILSESKLWGEDLTKYLNIVEVVTEKLHAMENVYE
;
A
#
# COMPACT_ATOMS: atom_id res chain seq x y z
N MET A 1 -28.01 4.31 34.10
CA MET A 1 -28.47 3.17 33.28
C MET A 1 -27.41 2.90 32.23
N ASN A 2 -26.59 1.86 32.40
CA ASN A 2 -25.69 1.40 31.32
C ASN A 2 -26.58 0.93 30.17
N LYS A 3 -26.73 1.77 29.13
CA LYS A 3 -27.33 1.30 27.87
C LYS A 3 -26.37 0.26 27.31
N GLU A 4 -26.83 -0.98 27.27
CA GLU A 4 -26.10 -2.05 26.62
C GLU A 4 -25.88 -1.67 25.15
N VAL A 5 -24.63 -1.49 24.77
CA VAL A 5 -24.24 -1.10 23.41
C VAL A 5 -24.56 -2.30 22.49
N LYS A 6 -25.54 -2.11 21.60
CA LYS A 6 -25.99 -3.15 20.65
C LYS A 6 -24.94 -3.39 19.57
N ASN A 7 -24.97 -4.56 18.93
CA ASN A 7 -24.16 -4.80 17.73
C ASN A 7 -24.72 -3.97 16.55
N LEU A 8 -23.83 -3.54 15.65
CA LEU A 8 -24.21 -2.86 14.41
C LEU A 8 -25.15 -3.76 13.60
N ASN A 9 -26.26 -3.18 13.18
CA ASN A 9 -27.27 -3.79 12.32
C ASN A 9 -28.13 -2.67 11.70
N ILE A 10 -29.13 -3.02 10.90
CA ILE A 10 -30.03 -2.06 10.26
C ILE A 10 -30.78 -1.15 11.24
N ASP A 11 -31.02 -1.58 12.48
CA ASP A 11 -31.68 -0.78 13.52
C ASP A 11 -30.82 0.38 14.02
N CYS A 12 -29.50 0.31 13.79
CA CYS A 12 -28.56 1.39 14.15
C CYS A 12 -28.57 2.53 13.12
N LEU A 13 -29.20 2.33 11.96
CA LEU A 13 -29.21 3.30 10.88
C LEU A 13 -30.26 4.41 11.09
N THR A 14 -29.93 5.62 10.64
CA THR A 14 -30.92 6.69 10.41
C THR A 14 -31.84 6.33 9.22
N GLU A 15 -32.99 6.99 9.09
CA GLU A 15 -33.91 6.70 7.97
C GLU A 15 -33.26 6.87 6.59
N SER A 16 -32.46 7.93 6.38
CA SER A 16 -31.71 8.12 5.13
C SER A 16 -30.68 7.01 4.89
N GLN A 17 -30.03 6.51 5.94
CA GLN A 17 -29.12 5.38 5.82
C GLN A 17 -29.85 4.07 5.51
N LYS A 18 -31.05 3.86 6.05
CA LYS A 18 -31.89 2.70 5.72
C LYS A 18 -32.36 2.75 4.26
N GLU A 19 -32.77 3.92 3.78
CA GLU A 19 -33.12 4.13 2.36
C GLU A 19 -31.94 3.79 1.44
N HIS A 20 -30.74 4.30 1.76
CA HIS A 20 -29.50 3.96 1.05
C HIS A 20 -29.21 2.45 1.09
N HIS A 21 -29.31 1.84 2.26
CA HIS A 21 -29.09 0.40 2.42
C HIS A 21 -30.07 -0.44 1.59
N ASN A 22 -31.36 -0.11 1.68
CA ASN A 22 -32.40 -0.76 0.88
C ASN A 22 -32.19 -0.53 -0.63
N LYS A 23 -31.76 0.66 -1.05
CA LYS A 23 -31.41 0.94 -2.45
C LYS A 23 -30.31 -0.01 -2.92
N VAL A 24 -29.25 -0.16 -2.13
CA VAL A 24 -28.10 -1.03 -2.47
C VAL A 24 -28.49 -2.50 -2.52
N LEU A 25 -29.25 -3.01 -1.54
CA LEU A 25 -29.71 -4.40 -1.52
C LEU A 25 -30.54 -4.77 -2.76
N ASN A 26 -31.34 -3.81 -3.26
CA ASN A 26 -32.19 -4.01 -4.44
C ASN A 26 -31.52 -3.58 -5.76
N SER A 27 -30.29 -3.06 -5.72
CA SER A 27 -29.55 -2.66 -6.92
C SER A 27 -28.84 -3.85 -7.57
N PRO A 28 -28.73 -3.89 -8.90
CA PRO A 28 -28.00 -4.94 -9.59
C PRO A 28 -26.54 -4.99 -9.14
N VAL A 29 -25.97 -6.20 -9.08
CA VAL A 29 -24.53 -6.37 -8.89
C VAL A 29 -23.82 -5.82 -10.11
N ARG A 30 -22.99 -4.80 -9.91
CA ARG A 30 -22.15 -4.20 -10.95
C ARG A 30 -20.67 -4.40 -10.70
N ILE A 31 -20.31 -4.77 -9.47
CA ILE A 31 -18.93 -4.97 -9.05
C ILE A 31 -18.79 -6.35 -8.39
N MET A 32 -17.85 -7.15 -8.89
CA MET A 32 -17.38 -8.36 -8.22
C MET A 32 -16.08 -8.05 -7.49
N GLN A 33 -16.09 -8.13 -6.15
CA GLN A 33 -14.93 -7.86 -5.31
C GLN A 33 -14.34 -9.14 -4.74
N VAL A 34 -13.06 -9.39 -5.01
CA VAL A 34 -12.31 -10.53 -4.47
C VAL A 34 -11.28 -10.02 -3.45
N GLY A 35 -11.63 -10.11 -2.17
CA GLY A 35 -10.84 -9.56 -1.07
C GLY A 35 -11.73 -8.81 -0.08
N GLU A 36 -11.85 -9.36 1.13
CA GLU A 36 -12.54 -8.80 2.29
C GLU A 36 -11.59 -8.07 3.25
N GLY A 37 -10.36 -7.83 2.80
CA GLY A 37 -9.33 -7.16 3.58
C GLY A 37 -9.70 -5.71 3.90
N ASN A 38 -9.20 -5.23 5.04
CA ASN A 38 -9.44 -3.87 5.53
C ASN A 38 -9.08 -2.79 4.48
N PHE A 39 -8.09 -3.05 3.62
CA PHE A 39 -7.69 -2.11 2.59
C PHE A 39 -8.84 -1.77 1.63
N LEU A 40 -9.44 -2.75 0.94
CA LEU A 40 -10.57 -2.48 0.03
C LEU A 40 -11.76 -1.90 0.78
N MET A 41 -12.08 -2.44 1.95
CA MET A 41 -13.15 -1.94 2.82
C MET A 41 -13.00 -0.46 3.20
N SER A 42 -11.78 -0.01 3.46
CA SER A 42 -11.48 1.39 3.80
C SER A 42 -11.04 2.23 2.60
N PHE A 43 -11.02 1.68 1.39
CA PHE A 43 -10.55 2.39 0.20
C PHE A 43 -11.62 2.34 -0.88
N PHE A 44 -11.76 1.22 -1.57
CA PHE A 44 -12.65 1.07 -2.71
C PHE A 44 -14.12 1.08 -2.29
N ASP A 45 -14.48 0.28 -1.29
CA ASP A 45 -15.85 0.10 -0.83
C ASP A 45 -16.39 1.43 -0.28
N TRP A 46 -15.54 2.15 0.45
CA TRP A 46 -15.80 3.52 0.93
C TRP A 46 -15.99 4.51 -0.24
N MET A 47 -15.16 4.45 -1.28
CA MET A 47 -15.31 5.29 -2.48
C MET A 47 -16.63 5.03 -3.19
N VAL A 48 -17.01 3.76 -3.37
CA VAL A 48 -18.28 3.36 -3.98
C VAL A 48 -19.46 3.86 -3.13
N ASP A 49 -19.39 3.74 -1.81
CA ASP A 49 -20.42 4.25 -0.90
C ASP A 49 -20.60 5.78 -1.04
N LYS A 50 -19.49 6.53 -1.11
CA LYS A 50 -19.53 7.98 -1.37
C LYS A 50 -20.14 8.29 -2.74
N ALA A 51 -19.82 7.50 -3.77
CA ALA A 51 -20.35 7.70 -5.11
C ALA A 51 -21.85 7.42 -5.24
N ILE A 52 -22.34 6.39 -4.55
CA ILE A 52 -23.78 6.09 -4.48
C ILE A 52 -24.51 7.19 -3.70
N LYS A 53 -23.98 7.59 -2.53
CA LYS A 53 -24.58 8.66 -1.71
C LYS A 53 -24.61 10.02 -2.42
N SER A 54 -23.64 10.30 -3.28
CA SER A 54 -23.62 11.53 -4.09
C SER A 54 -24.44 11.43 -5.38
N GLY A 55 -25.10 10.30 -5.65
CA GLY A 55 -25.90 10.07 -6.85
C GLY A 55 -25.09 9.88 -8.15
N ASN A 56 -23.77 9.68 -8.04
CA ASN A 56 -22.88 9.50 -9.20
C ASN A 56 -22.73 8.04 -9.62
N TYR A 57 -23.16 7.09 -8.79
CA TYR A 57 -23.10 5.67 -9.10
C TYR A 57 -24.38 4.95 -8.67
N GLU A 58 -24.77 3.93 -9.44
CA GLU A 58 -25.91 3.08 -9.15
C GLU A 58 -25.53 1.62 -9.36
N GLY A 59 -25.68 0.80 -8.32
CA GLY A 59 -25.29 -0.60 -8.32
C GLY A 59 -24.94 -1.08 -6.92
N SER A 60 -24.55 -2.34 -6.84
CA SER A 60 -24.06 -2.97 -5.62
C SER A 60 -22.81 -3.80 -5.87
N ILE A 61 -22.13 -4.14 -4.78
CA ILE A 61 -20.95 -5.01 -4.75
C ILE A 61 -21.37 -6.42 -4.32
N ALA A 62 -20.89 -7.43 -5.03
CA ALA A 62 -20.82 -8.80 -4.56
C ALA A 62 -19.41 -9.06 -4.01
N LEU A 63 -19.30 -9.19 -2.69
CA LEU A 63 -18.03 -9.41 -1.99
C LEU A 63 -17.77 -10.91 -1.80
N THR A 64 -16.54 -11.32 -2.10
CA THR A 64 -16.03 -12.62 -1.69
C THR A 64 -14.63 -12.60 -1.12
N CYS A 65 -14.31 -13.58 -0.27
CA CYS A 65 -12.99 -13.73 0.33
C CYS A 65 -12.13 -14.74 -0.45
N PRO A 66 -10.82 -14.48 -0.64
CA PRO A 66 -9.93 -15.42 -1.31
C PRO A 66 -9.46 -16.55 -0.40
N LEU A 67 -9.64 -16.41 0.92
CA LEU A 67 -9.18 -17.33 1.94
C LEU A 67 -10.21 -18.43 2.23
N ASN A 68 -9.72 -19.60 2.62
CA ASN A 68 -10.54 -20.67 3.23
C ASN A 68 -10.86 -20.34 4.69
N ASN A 69 -11.41 -19.14 4.93
CA ASN A 69 -11.76 -18.63 6.25
C ASN A 69 -12.97 -17.67 6.13
N ASP A 70 -14.01 -17.93 6.91
CA ASP A 70 -15.25 -17.17 6.89
C ASP A 70 -15.38 -16.16 8.04
N VAL A 71 -14.35 -15.93 8.86
CA VAL A 71 -14.46 -15.07 10.05
C VAL A 71 -15.01 -13.68 9.71
N LYS A 72 -14.46 -12.99 8.69
CA LYS A 72 -14.93 -11.65 8.29
C LYS A 72 -16.26 -11.70 7.53
N ILE A 73 -16.47 -12.71 6.70
CA ILE A 73 -17.74 -12.96 5.98
C ILE A 73 -18.89 -13.14 6.98
N ASN A 74 -18.74 -14.03 7.95
CA ASN A 74 -19.72 -14.27 9.01
C ASN A 74 -19.97 -13.02 9.85
N LYS A 75 -18.93 -12.23 10.08
CA LYS A 75 -19.05 -10.97 10.82
C LYS A 75 -19.91 -9.96 10.07
N LEU A 76 -19.63 -9.74 8.79
CA LEU A 76 -20.43 -8.86 7.93
C LEU A 76 -21.89 -9.34 7.83
N ASN A 77 -22.09 -10.64 7.57
CA ASN A 77 -23.43 -11.23 7.50
C ASN A 77 -24.23 -11.05 8.81
N SER A 78 -23.57 -11.12 9.97
CA SER A 78 -24.21 -10.88 11.27
C SER A 78 -24.59 -9.42 11.55
N GLN A 79 -24.14 -8.49 10.69
CA GLN A 79 -24.34 -7.04 10.81
C GLN A 79 -25.10 -6.48 9.60
N ASP A 80 -25.96 -7.27 8.95
CA ASP A 80 -26.69 -6.88 7.73
C ASP A 80 -25.77 -6.39 6.60
N ASN A 81 -24.56 -6.94 6.50
CA ASN A 81 -23.50 -6.51 5.58
C ASN A 81 -23.04 -5.05 5.77
N LEU A 82 -23.29 -4.48 6.94
CA LEU A 82 -22.84 -3.15 7.34
C LEU A 82 -21.52 -3.23 8.11
N TYR A 83 -20.72 -2.19 7.95
CA TYR A 83 -19.52 -1.95 8.75
C TYR A 83 -19.19 -0.45 8.75
N THR A 84 -18.32 -0.02 9.64
CA THR A 84 -17.93 1.36 9.84
C THR A 84 -16.49 1.58 9.39
N VAL A 85 -16.30 2.58 8.52
CA VAL A 85 -14.98 3.12 8.21
C VAL A 85 -14.75 4.35 9.05
N ILE A 86 -13.63 4.38 9.75
CA ILE A 86 -13.23 5.51 10.59
C ILE A 86 -12.00 6.15 9.96
N GLN A 87 -12.11 7.44 9.64
CA GLN A 87 -11.01 8.25 9.15
C GLN A 87 -10.45 9.06 10.30
N ARG A 88 -9.18 8.82 10.65
CA ARG A 88 -8.53 9.50 11.77
C ARG A 88 -7.13 9.96 11.40
N GLY A 89 -6.85 11.25 11.60
CA GLY A 89 -5.56 11.84 11.24
C GLY A 89 -5.64 13.32 10.98
N PHE A 90 -4.93 13.79 9.96
CA PHE A 90 -4.89 15.20 9.59
C PHE A 90 -5.13 15.40 8.09
N LYS A 91 -5.79 16.51 7.74
CA LYS A 91 -5.78 17.12 6.40
C LYS A 91 -5.09 18.47 6.53
N GLY A 92 -3.85 18.56 6.08
CA GLY A 92 -2.99 19.71 6.41
C GLY A 92 -2.76 19.78 7.92
N ASP A 93 -3.13 20.89 8.55
CA ASP A 93 -3.04 21.09 10.01
C ASP A 93 -4.37 20.82 10.75
N THR A 94 -5.43 20.44 10.04
CA THR A 94 -6.74 20.17 10.65
C THR A 94 -6.86 18.69 11.02
N GLU A 95 -7.11 18.41 12.30
CA GLU A 95 -7.44 17.06 12.76
C GLU A 95 -8.76 16.59 12.16
N VAL A 96 -8.77 15.35 11.69
CA VAL A 96 -9.92 14.67 11.11
C VAL A 96 -10.25 13.49 12.00
N PHE A 97 -11.51 13.44 12.45
CA PHE A 97 -12.11 12.25 13.03
C PHE A 97 -13.53 12.11 12.49
N GLU A 98 -13.63 11.41 11.36
CA GLU A 98 -14.88 11.15 10.66
C GLU A 98 -15.18 9.65 10.68
N HIS A 99 -16.45 9.28 10.60
CA HIS A 99 -16.85 7.89 10.44
C HIS A 99 -18.03 7.79 9.49
N ASP A 100 -18.06 6.72 8.71
CA ASP A 100 -19.12 6.39 7.77
C ASP A 100 -19.56 4.95 8.01
N ILE A 101 -20.86 4.72 8.20
CA ILE A 101 -21.44 3.38 8.03
C ILE A 101 -21.52 3.12 6.53
N ILE A 102 -20.81 2.08 6.10
CA ILE A 102 -20.71 1.66 4.72
C ILE A 102 -21.78 0.63 4.43
N SER A 103 -22.48 0.84 3.32
CA SER A 103 -23.50 -0.05 2.83
C SER A 103 -23.39 -0.12 1.31
N VAL A 104 -22.60 -1.06 0.81
CA VAL A 104 -22.38 -1.26 -0.64
C VAL A 104 -22.57 -2.70 -1.09
N PHE A 105 -22.65 -3.65 -0.14
CA PHE A 105 -22.78 -5.07 -0.45
C PHE A 105 -24.24 -5.48 -0.57
N SER A 106 -24.62 -6.04 -1.72
CA SER A 106 -25.87 -6.80 -1.87
C SER A 106 -25.66 -8.29 -1.61
N LYS A 107 -24.42 -8.77 -1.75
CA LYS A 107 -24.03 -10.17 -1.50
C LYS A 107 -22.66 -10.24 -0.84
N VAL A 108 -22.53 -11.12 0.16
CA VAL A 108 -21.29 -11.40 0.89
C VAL A 108 -21.17 -12.92 1.09
N PHE A 109 -20.18 -13.55 0.46
CA PHE A 109 -20.05 -15.01 0.44
C PHE A 109 -18.59 -15.46 0.29
N ASN A 110 -18.29 -16.73 0.55
CA ASN A 110 -16.96 -17.30 0.26
C ASN A 110 -17.03 -18.16 -0.99
N TYR A 111 -16.31 -17.82 -2.06
CA TYR A 111 -16.35 -18.61 -3.30
C TYR A 111 -15.78 -20.03 -3.14
N ASN A 112 -15.06 -20.32 -2.05
CA ASN A 112 -14.44 -21.63 -1.83
C ASN A 112 -15.48 -22.64 -1.33
N THR A 113 -16.55 -22.14 -0.70
CA THR A 113 -17.70 -22.92 -0.24
C THR A 113 -18.93 -22.72 -1.14
N ASN A 114 -19.09 -21.53 -1.72
CA ASN A 114 -20.22 -21.14 -2.55
C ASN A 114 -19.78 -20.76 -3.98
N TRP A 115 -19.12 -21.69 -4.68
CA TRP A 115 -18.61 -21.47 -6.05
C TRP A 115 -19.70 -21.12 -7.07
N ASN A 116 -20.88 -21.73 -6.94
CA ASN A 116 -22.01 -21.44 -7.82
C ASN A 116 -22.45 -19.97 -7.71
N GLU A 117 -22.37 -19.37 -6.52
CA GLU A 117 -22.70 -17.96 -6.35
C GLU A 117 -21.70 -17.07 -7.11
N PHE A 118 -20.41 -17.42 -7.08
CA PHE A 118 -19.40 -16.73 -7.87
C PHE A 118 -19.69 -16.81 -9.38
N MET A 119 -20.10 -17.98 -9.88
CA MET A 119 -20.47 -18.16 -11.28
C MET A 119 -21.78 -17.44 -11.65
N ASN A 120 -22.77 -17.42 -10.76
CA ASN A 120 -24.01 -16.66 -10.97
C ASN A 120 -23.76 -15.15 -11.12
N ILE A 121 -22.73 -14.61 -10.48
CA ILE A 121 -22.30 -13.21 -10.69
C ILE A 121 -21.67 -13.02 -12.07
N ALA A 122 -20.91 -14.02 -12.57
CA ALA A 122 -20.31 -13.98 -13.89
C ALA A 122 -21.35 -13.88 -15.01
N GLU A 123 -22.57 -14.37 -14.78
CA GLU A 123 -23.69 -14.32 -15.73
C GLU A 123 -24.40 -12.95 -15.77
N GLN A 124 -24.11 -12.03 -14.84
CA GLN A 124 -24.83 -10.76 -14.76
C GLN A 124 -24.39 -9.79 -15.87
N GLU A 125 -25.28 -9.44 -16.80
CA GLU A 125 -25.00 -8.41 -17.80
C GLU A 125 -24.71 -7.04 -17.18
N SER A 126 -25.26 -6.76 -15.99
CA SER A 126 -24.99 -5.53 -15.24
C SER A 126 -23.55 -5.40 -14.74
N LEU A 127 -22.79 -6.50 -14.65
CA LEU A 127 -21.40 -6.48 -14.19
C LEU A 127 -20.54 -5.57 -15.09
N ASP A 128 -19.83 -4.64 -14.47
CA ASP A 128 -18.96 -3.64 -15.09
C ASP A 128 -17.52 -3.73 -14.59
N VAL A 129 -17.34 -4.19 -13.36
CA VAL A 129 -16.06 -4.15 -12.67
C VAL A 129 -15.79 -5.46 -11.94
N VAL A 130 -14.56 -5.96 -12.06
CA VAL A 130 -13.97 -6.93 -11.14
C VAL A 130 -12.80 -6.25 -10.45
N ILE A 131 -12.75 -6.29 -9.12
CA ILE A 131 -11.65 -5.72 -8.34
C ILE A 131 -11.10 -6.77 -7.38
N SER A 132 -9.79 -6.77 -7.15
CA SER A 132 -9.16 -7.70 -6.22
C SER A 132 -8.14 -7.06 -5.30
N ASN A 133 -8.02 -7.63 -4.11
CA ASN A 133 -6.82 -7.54 -3.31
C ASN A 133 -6.65 -8.86 -2.56
N THR A 134 -5.88 -9.75 -3.19
CA THR A 134 -5.63 -11.11 -2.71
C THR A 134 -4.24 -11.29 -2.12
N THR A 135 -3.52 -10.19 -1.88
CA THR A 135 -2.08 -10.13 -1.58
C THR A 135 -1.21 -10.61 -2.74
N GLU A 136 0.10 -10.35 -2.66
CA GLU A 136 1.09 -10.78 -3.63
C GLU A 136 1.14 -12.31 -3.77
N ALA A 137 0.85 -13.04 -2.69
CA ALA A 137 0.77 -14.50 -2.71
C ALA A 137 -0.50 -15.02 -3.43
N GLY A 138 -1.57 -14.23 -3.45
CA GLY A 138 -2.81 -14.56 -4.15
C GLY A 138 -2.75 -14.24 -5.64
N LEU A 139 -2.06 -13.15 -6.01
CA LEU A 139 -1.76 -12.79 -7.40
C LEU A 139 -0.53 -13.54 -7.91
N ALA A 140 -0.66 -14.86 -8.01
CA ALA A 140 0.41 -15.73 -8.49
C ALA A 140 -0.12 -16.81 -9.44
N TYR A 141 0.74 -17.26 -10.35
CA TYR A 141 0.44 -18.43 -11.18
C TYR A 141 0.66 -19.72 -10.39
N LYS A 142 -0.38 -20.56 -10.33
CA LYS A 142 -0.31 -21.93 -9.81
C LYS A 142 -1.03 -22.84 -10.79
N LYS A 143 -0.30 -23.77 -11.42
CA LYS A 143 -0.90 -24.76 -12.31
C LYS A 143 -2.00 -25.54 -11.58
N VAL A 144 -3.16 -25.66 -12.21
CA VAL A 144 -4.35 -26.36 -11.71
C VAL A 144 -5.18 -26.76 -12.93
N GLU A 145 -5.98 -27.83 -12.84
CA GLU A 145 -6.95 -28.21 -13.87
C GLU A 145 -8.28 -27.49 -13.65
N LEU A 146 -9.04 -27.21 -14.71
CA LEU A 146 -10.28 -26.41 -14.65
C LEU A 146 -11.28 -26.96 -13.62
N GLU A 147 -11.47 -28.28 -13.57
CA GLU A 147 -12.40 -28.92 -12.63
C GLU A 147 -12.02 -28.71 -11.14
N ASN A 148 -10.74 -28.44 -10.86
CA ASN A 148 -10.20 -28.31 -9.50
C ASN A 148 -9.98 -26.84 -9.07
N VAL A 149 -10.18 -25.86 -9.97
CA VAL A 149 -9.97 -24.42 -9.71
C VAL A 149 -10.71 -23.93 -8.47
N CYS A 150 -11.94 -24.41 -8.23
CA CYS A 150 -12.73 -24.04 -7.07
C CYS A 150 -11.98 -24.29 -5.74
N LYS A 151 -11.25 -25.39 -5.63
CA LYS A 151 -10.62 -25.83 -4.36
C LYS A 151 -9.13 -25.51 -4.30
N GLU A 152 -8.44 -25.59 -5.43
CA GLU A 152 -6.98 -25.54 -5.49
C GLU A 152 -6.44 -24.31 -6.19
N GLY A 153 -7.29 -23.57 -6.91
CA GLY A 153 -6.90 -22.42 -7.70
C GLY A 153 -6.57 -21.18 -6.86
N LEU A 154 -5.59 -20.41 -7.33
CA LEU A 154 -5.36 -19.04 -6.89
C LEU A 154 -6.23 -18.07 -7.70
N TYR A 155 -6.23 -16.79 -7.31
CA TYR A 155 -7.10 -15.77 -7.89
C TYR A 155 -7.05 -15.73 -9.43
N PRO A 156 -5.88 -15.72 -10.11
CA PRO A 156 -5.85 -15.70 -11.58
C PRO A 156 -6.58 -16.87 -12.24
N SER A 157 -6.44 -18.09 -11.71
CA SER A 157 -7.12 -19.28 -12.23
C SER A 157 -8.64 -19.22 -12.01
N LYS A 158 -9.08 -18.72 -10.84
CA LYS A 158 -10.50 -18.53 -10.50
C LYS A 158 -11.15 -17.46 -11.37
N LEU A 159 -10.46 -16.34 -11.58
CA LEU A 159 -10.91 -15.30 -12.50
C LEU A 159 -10.99 -15.82 -13.94
N THR A 160 -10.04 -16.65 -14.36
CA THR A 160 -10.08 -17.25 -15.71
C THR A 160 -11.33 -18.12 -15.88
N ALA A 161 -11.62 -19.00 -14.92
CA ALA A 161 -12.83 -19.83 -14.95
C ALA A 161 -14.11 -18.96 -14.93
N PHE A 162 -14.13 -17.90 -14.12
CA PHE A 162 -15.23 -16.93 -14.08
C PHE A 162 -15.46 -16.25 -15.44
N LEU A 163 -14.39 -15.81 -16.11
CA LEU A 163 -14.48 -15.14 -17.40
C LEU A 163 -14.88 -16.12 -18.52
N MET A 164 -14.37 -17.35 -18.50
CA MET A 164 -14.78 -18.39 -19.44
C MET A 164 -16.28 -18.71 -19.29
N HIS A 165 -16.76 -18.92 -18.06
CA HIS A 165 -18.18 -19.13 -17.77
C HIS A 165 -19.04 -17.96 -18.25
N ARG A 166 -18.62 -16.73 -17.96
CA ARG A 166 -19.29 -15.52 -18.47
C ARG A 166 -19.41 -15.54 -19.99
N PHE A 167 -18.33 -15.81 -20.70
CA PHE A 167 -18.31 -15.85 -22.16
C PHE A 167 -19.18 -17.00 -22.72
N GLU A 168 -19.20 -18.15 -22.07
CA GLU A 168 -20.04 -19.28 -22.48
C GLU A 168 -21.53 -18.96 -22.36
N VAL A 169 -21.94 -18.28 -21.29
CA VAL A 169 -23.35 -17.94 -21.04
C VAL A 169 -23.80 -16.73 -21.84
N LEU A 170 -22.96 -15.69 -21.92
CA LEU A 170 -23.33 -14.39 -22.49
C LEU A 170 -22.83 -14.17 -23.93
N GLY A 171 -21.88 -14.98 -24.39
CA GLY A 171 -21.24 -14.81 -25.69
C GLY A 171 -20.32 -13.60 -25.77
N ASN A 172 -20.08 -13.13 -27.00
CA ASN A 172 -19.25 -11.96 -27.30
C ASN A 172 -20.03 -10.65 -27.07
N ILE A 173 -20.41 -10.35 -25.83
CA ILE A 173 -20.97 -9.03 -25.49
C ILE A 173 -19.87 -7.98 -25.64
N SER A 174 -20.16 -6.92 -26.40
CA SER A 174 -19.25 -5.79 -26.67
C SER A 174 -19.04 -4.83 -25.49
N LYS A 175 -19.54 -5.19 -24.30
CA LYS A 175 -19.50 -4.36 -23.10
C LYS A 175 -18.16 -4.56 -22.41
N LYS A 176 -17.45 -3.46 -22.13
CA LYS A 176 -16.17 -3.50 -21.42
C LYS A 176 -16.37 -3.96 -19.98
N LEU A 177 -15.51 -4.87 -19.54
CA LEU A 177 -15.38 -5.28 -18.14
C LEU A 177 -14.04 -4.76 -17.62
N LEU A 178 -14.08 -3.85 -16.65
CA LEU A 178 -12.87 -3.30 -16.04
C LEU A 178 -12.36 -4.25 -14.96
N ILE A 179 -11.06 -4.56 -14.98
CA ILE A 179 -10.44 -5.49 -14.04
C ILE A 179 -9.30 -4.76 -13.33
N PHE A 180 -9.47 -4.55 -12.02
CA PHE A 180 -8.54 -3.82 -11.16
C PHE A 180 -7.88 -4.76 -10.14
N PRO A 181 -6.67 -5.28 -10.40
CA PRO A 181 -5.86 -5.88 -9.36
C PRO A 181 -5.24 -4.78 -8.50
N CYS A 182 -5.62 -4.68 -7.22
CA CYS A 182 -5.09 -3.71 -6.27
C CYS A 182 -4.01 -4.31 -5.36
N GLU A 183 -3.46 -5.47 -5.71
CA GLU A 183 -2.28 -6.03 -5.06
C GLU A 183 -1.04 -5.14 -5.27
N LEU A 184 -0.11 -5.17 -4.31
CA LEU A 184 1.14 -4.38 -4.34
C LEU A 184 2.21 -5.01 -5.27
N VAL A 185 1.80 -5.31 -6.50
CA VAL A 185 2.64 -5.86 -7.56
C VAL A 185 2.86 -4.79 -8.63
N ALA A 186 4.10 -4.64 -9.09
CA ALA A 186 4.42 -3.75 -10.20
C ALA A 186 3.70 -4.23 -11.47
N GLU A 187 3.11 -3.30 -12.23
CA GLU A 187 2.30 -3.63 -13.41
C GLU A 187 1.22 -4.69 -13.12
N ASN A 188 0.56 -4.60 -11.97
CA ASN A 188 -0.43 -5.57 -11.48
C ASN A 188 -1.48 -5.96 -12.52
N GLY A 189 -2.00 -5.03 -13.31
CA GLY A 189 -2.92 -5.29 -14.43
C GLY A 189 -2.31 -6.20 -15.50
N ARG A 190 -1.09 -5.87 -15.94
CA ARG A 190 -0.32 -6.65 -16.93
C ARG A 190 -0.02 -8.05 -16.41
N VAL A 191 0.44 -8.16 -15.17
CA VAL A 191 0.74 -9.46 -14.51
C VAL A 191 -0.51 -10.33 -14.41
N LEU A 192 -1.65 -9.77 -13.98
CA LEU A 192 -2.91 -10.52 -13.93
C LEU A 192 -3.33 -10.99 -15.33
N LYS A 193 -3.24 -10.12 -16.34
CA LYS A 193 -3.57 -10.46 -17.74
C LYS A 193 -2.69 -11.60 -18.27
N GLU A 194 -1.40 -11.58 -17.96
CA GLU A 194 -0.46 -12.66 -18.33
C GLU A 194 -0.87 -13.99 -17.70
N PHE A 195 -1.19 -14.01 -16.40
CA PHE A 195 -1.63 -15.23 -15.71
C PHE A 195 -2.99 -15.73 -16.18
N VAL A 196 -3.95 -14.84 -16.45
CA VAL A 196 -5.26 -15.21 -17.00
C VAL A 196 -5.11 -15.82 -18.39
N ASN A 197 -4.30 -15.22 -19.27
CA ASN A 197 -4.03 -15.80 -20.59
C ASN A 197 -3.36 -17.17 -20.50
N LYS A 198 -2.43 -17.34 -19.56
CA LYS A 198 -1.77 -18.62 -19.32
C LYS A 198 -2.77 -19.69 -18.87
N HIS A 199 -3.62 -19.38 -17.90
CA HIS A 199 -4.69 -20.29 -17.47
C HIS A 199 -5.71 -20.57 -18.57
N ALA A 200 -6.08 -19.57 -19.39
CA ALA A 200 -6.98 -19.78 -20.52
C ALA A 200 -6.40 -20.78 -21.52
N ASN A 201 -5.08 -20.77 -21.73
CA ASN A 201 -4.41 -21.79 -22.53
C ASN A 201 -4.43 -23.16 -21.85
N ASP A 202 -4.08 -23.22 -20.56
CA ASP A 202 -4.08 -24.47 -19.79
C ASP A 202 -5.48 -25.13 -19.76
N PHE A 203 -6.55 -24.32 -19.68
CA PHE A 203 -7.95 -24.78 -19.67
C PHE A 203 -8.52 -25.06 -21.06
N GLY A 204 -7.72 -24.94 -22.13
CA GLY A 204 -8.17 -25.21 -23.49
C GLY A 204 -9.18 -24.20 -24.05
N ALA A 205 -9.13 -22.95 -23.61
CA ALA A 205 -10.08 -21.92 -24.03
C ALA A 205 -10.05 -21.68 -25.55
N SER A 206 -11.23 -21.44 -26.12
CA SER A 206 -11.45 -21.25 -27.54
C SER A 206 -10.76 -20.00 -28.08
N LYS A 207 -10.62 -19.91 -29.41
CA LYS A 207 -10.05 -18.72 -30.05
C LYS A 207 -10.97 -17.51 -29.88
N GLU A 208 -12.27 -17.74 -29.88
CA GLU A 208 -13.31 -16.73 -29.74
C GLU A 208 -13.29 -16.14 -28.31
N PHE A 209 -13.10 -16.97 -27.28
CA PHE A 209 -12.91 -16.50 -25.92
C PHE A 209 -11.67 -15.61 -25.79
N LYS A 210 -10.54 -16.03 -26.38
CA LYS A 210 -9.29 -15.26 -26.33
C LYS A 210 -9.40 -13.90 -27.03
N ALA A 211 -10.11 -13.86 -28.17
CA ALA A 211 -10.41 -12.60 -28.84
C ALA A 211 -11.29 -11.70 -27.96
N TRP A 212 -12.36 -12.25 -27.37
CA TRP A 212 -13.21 -11.51 -26.45
C TRP A 212 -12.47 -11.00 -25.21
N LEU A 213 -11.59 -11.81 -24.63
CA LEU A 213 -10.76 -11.45 -23.48
C LEU A 213 -9.86 -10.25 -23.82
N GLU A 214 -9.23 -10.25 -25.00
CA GLU A 214 -8.38 -9.14 -25.44
C GLU A 214 -9.18 -7.87 -25.73
N GLU A 215 -10.35 -8.02 -26.36
CA GLU A 215 -11.16 -6.89 -26.79
C GLU A 215 -12.00 -6.28 -25.68
N ASN A 216 -12.55 -7.07 -24.74
CA ASN A 216 -13.59 -6.59 -23.82
C ASN A 216 -13.15 -6.58 -22.35
N CYS A 217 -12.15 -7.37 -21.94
CA CYS A 217 -11.64 -7.35 -20.57
C CYS A 217 -10.44 -6.40 -20.45
N VAL A 218 -10.63 -5.30 -19.73
CA VAL A 218 -9.63 -4.24 -19.59
C VAL A 218 -8.90 -4.41 -18.25
N PHE A 219 -7.72 -5.04 -18.30
CA PHE A 219 -6.86 -5.22 -17.14
C PHE A 219 -6.05 -3.94 -16.89
N LEU A 220 -6.35 -3.24 -15.79
CA LEU A 220 -5.84 -1.90 -15.53
C LEU A 220 -4.71 -1.94 -14.51
N ASN A 221 -3.51 -1.53 -14.93
CA ASN A 221 -2.45 -1.23 -13.97
C ASN A 221 -2.91 -0.07 -13.10
N ASN A 222 -2.67 -0.17 -11.80
CA ASN A 222 -3.07 0.87 -10.87
C ASN A 222 -2.14 0.96 -9.67
N LEU A 223 -2.05 2.17 -9.12
CA LEU A 223 -1.39 2.47 -7.87
C LEU A 223 -2.44 2.94 -6.87
N VAL A 224 -2.51 2.22 -5.76
CA VAL A 224 -3.34 2.59 -4.62
C VAL A 224 -2.45 3.08 -3.46
N ASP A 225 -2.92 4.10 -2.75
CA ASP A 225 -2.24 4.62 -1.56
C ASP A 225 -3.25 5.13 -0.53
N ARG A 226 -3.34 4.41 0.58
CA ARG A 226 -4.03 4.80 1.81
C ARG A 226 -3.48 3.93 2.93
N ILE A 227 -3.10 4.54 4.05
CA ILE A 227 -2.70 3.80 5.24
C ILE A 227 -3.96 3.33 5.96
N VAL A 228 -4.05 2.02 6.14
CA VAL A 228 -5.19 1.33 6.75
C VAL A 228 -4.66 0.43 7.87
N PRO A 229 -4.55 0.92 9.11
CA PRO A 229 -4.20 0.08 10.27
C PRO A 229 -5.21 -1.06 10.49
N GLY A 230 -6.44 -0.89 10.01
CA GLY A 230 -7.50 -1.89 10.10
C GLY A 230 -8.26 -1.80 11.42
N TYR A 231 -8.64 -2.96 11.96
CA TYR A 231 -9.46 -3.02 13.16
C TYR A 231 -8.70 -2.49 14.41
N PRO A 232 -9.22 -1.51 15.16
CA PRO A 232 -8.53 -0.88 16.29
C PRO A 232 -8.59 -1.77 17.55
N ARG A 233 -7.88 -2.91 17.54
CA ARG A 233 -7.93 -3.92 18.63
C ARG A 233 -7.64 -3.35 20.02
N GLU A 234 -6.70 -2.41 20.12
CA GLU A 234 -6.28 -1.84 21.40
C GLU A 234 -7.29 -0.82 21.95
N ASP A 235 -8.12 -0.23 21.09
CA ASP A 235 -9.01 0.89 21.42
C ASP A 235 -10.49 0.61 21.06
N GLU A 236 -10.88 -0.64 20.78
CA GLU A 236 -12.22 -0.96 20.25
C GLU A 236 -13.36 -0.47 21.15
N SER A 237 -13.17 -0.53 22.48
CA SER A 237 -14.16 -0.06 23.46
C SER A 237 -14.39 1.45 23.38
N PHE A 238 -13.33 2.23 23.15
CA PHE A 238 -13.43 3.68 22.94
C PHE A 238 -14.30 3.99 21.72
N TYR A 239 -14.10 3.24 20.62
CA TYR A 239 -14.89 3.43 19.41
C TYR A 239 -16.34 2.97 19.59
N PHE A 240 -16.59 1.86 20.29
CA PHE A 240 -17.95 1.42 20.58
C PHE A 240 -18.75 2.44 21.39
N GLU A 241 -18.12 3.03 22.41
CA GLU A 241 -18.74 4.10 23.21
C GLU A 241 -19.02 5.35 22.36
N LYS A 242 -18.06 5.73 21.50
CA LYS A 242 -18.20 6.92 20.65
C LYS A 242 -19.25 6.76 19.55
N LEU A 243 -19.33 5.58 18.94
CA LEU A 243 -20.26 5.25 17.86
C LEU A 243 -21.66 4.91 18.37
N GLY A 244 -21.77 4.39 19.60
CA GLY A 244 -23.03 3.93 20.19
C GLY A 244 -23.45 2.51 19.78
N TYR A 245 -22.59 1.78 19.05
CA TYR A 245 -22.81 0.38 18.65
C TYR A 245 -21.47 -0.38 18.59
N LYS A 246 -21.55 -1.71 18.70
CA LYS A 246 -20.41 -2.62 18.52
C LYS A 246 -20.33 -3.06 17.07
N ASP A 247 -19.28 -2.68 16.39
CA ASP A 247 -18.98 -3.14 15.03
C ASP A 247 -17.67 -3.92 15.04
N GLY A 248 -17.73 -5.24 14.85
CA GLY A 248 -16.50 -6.04 14.78
C GLY A 248 -15.97 -6.25 13.36
N ALA A 249 -16.55 -5.59 12.36
CA ALA A 249 -16.01 -5.47 11.01
C ALA A 249 -15.40 -4.09 10.73
N MET A 250 -15.42 -3.15 11.70
CA MET A 250 -14.93 -1.78 11.54
C MET A 250 -13.48 -1.73 11.04
N SER A 251 -13.12 -0.64 10.37
CA SER A 251 -11.77 -0.43 9.89
C SER A 251 -11.33 1.03 10.00
N MET A 252 -10.17 1.25 10.59
CA MET A 252 -9.50 2.53 10.68
C MET A 252 -8.65 2.80 9.45
N CYS A 253 -8.63 4.05 9.01
CA CYS A 253 -7.76 4.53 7.96
C CYS A 253 -7.38 5.99 8.16
N GLU A 254 -6.34 6.42 7.46
CA GLU A 254 -6.01 7.83 7.38
C GLU A 254 -7.00 8.59 6.47
N PRO A 255 -7.10 9.93 6.59
CA PRO A 255 -7.95 10.73 5.71
C PRO A 255 -7.42 10.87 4.28
N TYR A 256 -6.11 10.75 4.06
CA TYR A 256 -5.50 10.77 2.73
C TYR A 256 -5.81 9.49 1.96
N PHE A 257 -6.05 9.61 0.67
CA PHE A 257 -6.12 8.50 -0.26
C PHE A 257 -5.76 8.95 -1.67
N LEU A 258 -5.27 8.03 -2.48
CA LEU A 258 -5.02 8.20 -3.91
C LEU A 258 -5.29 6.88 -4.64
N TRP A 259 -6.07 6.95 -5.73
CA TRP A 259 -6.15 5.89 -6.72
C TRP A 259 -5.67 6.42 -8.08
N ALA A 260 -4.48 6.04 -8.51
CA ALA A 260 -3.98 6.34 -9.84
C ALA A 260 -4.14 5.10 -10.73
N ILE A 261 -4.73 5.26 -11.91
CA ILE A 261 -5.10 4.18 -12.83
C ILE A 261 -4.45 4.48 -14.18
N GLU A 262 -3.71 3.51 -14.72
CA GLU A 262 -3.17 3.59 -16.09
C GLU A 262 -4.26 3.23 -17.09
N GLY A 263 -4.71 4.19 -17.89
CA GLY A 263 -5.75 3.96 -18.88
C GLY A 263 -6.45 5.24 -19.33
N SER A 264 -7.27 5.10 -20.38
CA SER A 264 -8.05 6.22 -20.92
C SER A 264 -9.05 6.75 -19.89
N GLU A 265 -9.08 8.07 -19.73
CA GLU A 265 -10.05 8.77 -18.88
C GLU A 265 -11.51 8.48 -19.27
N GLU A 266 -11.78 8.07 -20.52
CA GLU A 266 -13.14 7.69 -20.94
C GLU A 266 -13.69 6.48 -20.17
N LEU A 267 -12.83 5.65 -19.58
CA LEU A 267 -13.25 4.50 -18.77
C LEU A 267 -13.86 4.94 -17.43
N ASP A 268 -13.63 6.19 -16.98
CA ASP A 268 -14.24 6.76 -15.78
C ASP A 268 -15.77 6.74 -15.86
N LYS A 269 -16.37 6.78 -17.06
CA LYS A 269 -17.83 6.70 -17.23
C LYS A 269 -18.45 5.37 -16.73
N ILE A 270 -17.64 4.31 -16.62
CA ILE A 270 -18.08 2.99 -16.12
C ILE A 270 -18.03 2.95 -14.59
N LEU A 271 -17.05 3.62 -13.99
CA LEU A 271 -16.84 3.70 -12.54
C LEU A 271 -16.52 5.17 -12.15
N PRO A 272 -17.52 6.07 -12.16
CA PRO A 272 -17.33 7.54 -12.10
C PRO A 272 -17.06 8.06 -10.69
N LEU A 273 -16.04 7.54 -10.03
CA LEU A 273 -15.69 7.91 -8.66
C LEU A 273 -15.13 9.33 -8.56
N ARG A 274 -14.46 9.83 -9.61
CA ARG A 274 -13.92 11.19 -9.65
C ARG A 274 -15.02 12.25 -9.55
N ASN A 275 -16.20 11.99 -10.10
CA ASN A 275 -17.36 12.90 -10.04
C ASN A 275 -17.85 13.13 -8.61
N SER A 276 -17.46 12.27 -7.66
CA SER A 276 -17.78 12.40 -6.22
C SER A 276 -16.71 13.16 -5.43
N GLY A 277 -15.78 13.84 -6.10
CA GLY A 277 -14.70 14.59 -5.46
C GLY A 277 -13.61 13.70 -4.84
N LEU A 278 -13.58 12.42 -5.23
CA LEU A 278 -12.58 11.47 -4.78
C LEU A 278 -11.30 11.64 -5.61
N ASN A 279 -10.14 11.53 -4.95
CA ASN A 279 -8.82 11.58 -5.58
C ASN A 279 -8.52 10.31 -6.40
N VAL A 280 -9.22 10.17 -7.52
CA VAL A 280 -9.04 9.13 -8.54
C VAL A 280 -8.48 9.79 -9.80
N GLN A 281 -7.36 9.27 -10.30
CA GLN A 281 -6.61 9.85 -11.40
C GLN A 281 -6.45 8.81 -12.51
N TRP A 282 -6.98 9.12 -13.70
CA TRP A 282 -6.70 8.35 -14.91
C TRP A 282 -5.49 8.97 -15.62
N LEU A 283 -4.47 8.17 -15.88
CA LEU A 283 -3.18 8.60 -16.37
C LEU A 283 -2.76 7.74 -17.57
N ASP A 284 -2.05 8.34 -18.52
CA ASP A 284 -1.43 7.60 -19.63
C ASP A 284 -0.33 6.66 -19.13
N SER A 285 0.34 7.02 -18.02
CA SER A 285 1.33 6.17 -17.36
C SER A 285 1.41 6.43 -15.87
N LEU A 286 1.66 5.37 -15.09
CA LEU A 286 1.89 5.46 -13.65
C LEU A 286 3.33 5.83 -13.27
N TYR A 287 4.25 5.89 -14.24
CA TYR A 287 5.69 6.03 -13.98
C TYR A 287 6.02 7.23 -13.09
N ASP A 288 5.51 8.43 -13.42
CA ASP A 288 5.80 9.65 -12.66
C ASP A 288 5.18 9.59 -11.26
N THR A 289 3.95 9.10 -11.12
CA THR A 289 3.28 8.95 -9.82
C THR A 289 4.02 7.95 -8.93
N GLN A 290 4.48 6.84 -9.49
CA GLN A 290 5.32 5.86 -8.78
C GLN A 290 6.66 6.49 -8.38
N LEU A 291 7.28 7.26 -9.26
CA LEU A 291 8.54 7.96 -8.98
C LEU A 291 8.37 8.93 -7.79
N LEU A 292 7.31 9.74 -7.78
CA LEU A 292 7.01 10.64 -6.66
C LEU A 292 6.83 9.86 -5.35
N LYS A 293 6.02 8.79 -5.34
CA LYS A 293 5.83 7.93 -4.16
C LYS A 293 7.14 7.32 -3.67
N VAL A 294 7.93 6.74 -4.56
CA VAL A 294 9.18 6.05 -4.21
C VAL A 294 10.22 7.03 -3.68
N ARG A 295 10.35 8.22 -4.28
CA ARG A 295 11.44 9.15 -3.96
C ARG A 295 11.09 10.10 -2.82
N ILE A 296 9.83 10.50 -2.69
CA ILE A 296 9.37 11.43 -1.66
C ILE A 296 8.89 10.64 -0.44
N LEU A 297 7.84 9.83 -0.54
CA LEU A 297 7.28 9.10 0.60
C LEU A 297 8.27 8.05 1.13
N ASN A 298 8.62 7.09 0.28
CA ASN A 298 9.48 5.98 0.69
C ASN A 298 10.92 6.44 0.93
N GLY A 299 11.42 7.37 0.12
CA GLY A 299 12.74 7.98 0.30
C GLY A 299 12.87 8.73 1.63
N SER A 300 11.88 9.54 2.01
CA SER A 300 11.88 10.24 3.30
C SER A 300 11.91 9.28 4.48
N HIS A 301 11.08 8.23 4.46
CA HIS A 301 11.13 7.20 5.49
C HIS A 301 12.51 6.54 5.59
N THR A 302 13.07 6.13 4.46
CA THR A 302 14.39 5.50 4.40
C THR A 302 15.51 6.43 4.89
N LEU A 303 15.39 7.74 4.64
CA LEU A 303 16.36 8.74 5.06
C LEU A 303 16.37 8.93 6.58
N ILE A 304 15.19 9.10 7.19
CA ILE A 304 15.09 9.47 8.61
C ILE A 304 15.23 8.27 9.54
N THR A 305 14.77 7.09 9.11
CA THR A 305 14.57 5.94 10.02
C THR A 305 15.84 5.50 10.76
N PRO A 306 16.99 5.24 10.10
CA PRO A 306 18.19 4.81 10.81
C PRO A 306 18.64 5.82 11.86
N GLN A 307 18.66 7.11 11.49
CA GLN A 307 19.08 8.20 12.37
C GLN A 307 18.12 8.39 13.55
N SER A 308 16.82 8.24 13.31
CA SER A 308 15.81 8.36 14.35
C SER A 308 15.94 7.25 15.39
N ILE A 309 16.20 6.01 14.96
CA ILE A 309 16.45 4.89 15.88
C ILE A 309 17.70 5.16 16.72
N LEU A 310 18.79 5.64 16.09
CA LEU A 310 20.01 6.00 16.80
C LEU A 310 19.80 7.11 17.85
N LYS A 311 18.83 8.00 17.62
CA LYS A 311 18.42 9.05 18.57
C LYS A 311 17.43 8.57 19.65
N GLY A 312 17.04 7.30 19.64
CA GLY A 312 16.12 6.70 20.62
C GLY A 312 14.63 6.89 20.30
N PHE A 313 14.26 7.36 19.10
CA PHE A 313 12.86 7.42 18.69
C PHE A 313 12.34 6.04 18.33
N SER A 314 11.04 5.82 18.52
CA SER A 314 10.37 4.55 18.25
C SER A 314 9.37 4.63 17.10
N GLN A 315 8.79 5.80 16.87
CA GLN A 315 7.71 6.01 15.90
C GLN A 315 7.92 7.26 15.03
N VAL A 316 7.31 7.27 13.84
CA VAL A 316 7.49 8.35 12.85
C VAL A 316 6.91 9.69 13.30
N ASP A 317 5.77 9.69 14.00
CA ASP A 317 5.12 10.89 14.52
C ASP A 317 6.03 11.62 15.52
N GLU A 318 6.69 10.87 16.41
CA GLU A 318 7.70 11.40 17.35
C GLU A 318 8.84 12.12 16.60
N VAL A 319 9.28 11.56 15.47
CA VAL A 319 10.36 12.10 14.64
C VAL A 319 9.94 13.40 13.97
N VAL A 320 8.73 13.46 13.39
CA VAL A 320 8.30 14.65 12.65
C VAL A 320 7.78 15.78 13.55
N GLU A 321 7.47 15.50 14.81
CA GLU A 321 7.21 16.51 15.84
C GLU A 321 8.50 17.02 16.51
N ASN A 322 9.62 16.29 16.40
CA ASN A 322 10.93 16.80 16.83
C ASN A 322 11.42 17.92 15.88
N LYS A 323 11.75 19.08 16.47
CA LYS A 323 12.13 20.29 15.71
C LYS A 323 13.32 20.09 14.76
N ASP A 324 14.37 19.39 15.21
CA ASP A 324 15.59 19.24 14.43
C ASP A 324 15.41 18.22 13.31
N MET A 325 14.75 17.10 13.61
CA MET A 325 14.42 16.08 12.60
C MET A 325 13.44 16.60 11.55
N LYS A 326 12.43 17.37 11.97
CA LYS A 326 11.49 18.05 11.05
C LYS A 326 12.23 19.03 10.14
N LYS A 327 13.13 19.84 10.69
CA LYS A 327 13.95 20.77 9.90
C LYS A 327 14.82 20.02 8.90
N TYR A 328 15.55 19.00 9.35
CA TYR A 328 16.39 18.16 8.50
C TYR A 328 15.59 17.54 7.35
N LEU A 329 14.42 16.95 7.62
CA LEU A 329 13.59 16.35 6.60
C LEU A 329 13.06 17.39 5.60
N ASN A 330 12.55 18.53 6.08
CA ASN A 330 12.05 19.59 5.21
C ASN A 330 13.15 20.16 4.31
N GLU A 331 14.33 20.45 4.87
CA GLU A 331 15.46 20.97 4.10
C GLU A 331 15.95 19.94 3.07
N THR A 332 16.00 18.66 3.42
CA THR A 332 16.40 17.60 2.48
C THR A 332 15.39 17.47 1.34
N LEU A 333 14.09 17.51 1.64
CA LEU A 333 13.03 17.47 0.64
C LEU A 333 13.15 18.66 -0.32
N GLU A 334 13.19 19.88 0.23
CA GLU A 334 13.16 21.10 -0.57
C GLU A 334 14.43 21.34 -1.38
N LYS A 335 15.61 21.06 -0.80
CA LYS A 335 16.90 21.43 -1.39
C LYS A 335 17.55 20.30 -2.17
N GLU A 336 17.22 19.04 -1.89
CA GLU A 336 17.93 17.89 -2.46
C GLU A 336 17.01 16.93 -3.22
N ILE A 337 15.94 16.45 -2.59
CA ILE A 337 15.06 15.45 -3.21
C ILE A 337 14.22 16.07 -4.33
N LEU A 338 13.44 17.11 -4.03
CA LEU A 338 12.50 17.70 -5.00
C LEU A 338 13.21 18.24 -6.26
N PRO A 339 14.36 18.95 -6.18
CA PRO A 339 15.07 19.40 -7.37
C PRO A 339 15.57 18.26 -8.26
N SER A 340 15.93 17.12 -7.67
CA SER A 340 16.46 15.93 -8.36
C SER A 340 15.39 15.09 -9.07
N LEU A 341 14.09 15.38 -8.85
CA LEU A 341 13.01 14.65 -9.51
C LEU A 341 12.77 15.17 -10.92
N LYS A 342 12.94 14.26 -11.89
CA LYS A 342 12.72 14.48 -13.33
C LYS A 342 11.32 14.04 -13.81
N ASN A 343 10.33 14.03 -12.92
CA ASN A 343 8.95 13.70 -13.27
C ASN A 343 8.38 14.74 -14.26
N LYS A 344 7.62 14.29 -15.26
CA LYS A 344 7.00 15.18 -16.26
C LYS A 344 5.60 15.62 -15.82
N THR A 345 4.90 14.75 -15.10
CA THR A 345 3.56 14.97 -14.55
C THR A 345 3.57 14.86 -13.03
N GLY A 346 2.51 15.35 -12.39
CA GLY A 346 2.36 15.33 -10.93
C GLY A 346 3.06 16.50 -10.20
N ASN A 347 2.39 17.04 -9.18
CA ASN A 347 2.89 18.16 -8.38
C ASN A 347 3.76 17.65 -7.22
N LYS A 348 5.08 17.60 -7.42
CA LYS A 348 6.04 17.10 -6.41
C LYS A 348 6.02 17.89 -5.09
N LYS A 349 5.75 19.20 -5.11
CA LYS A 349 5.68 20.02 -3.88
C LYS A 349 4.44 19.70 -3.05
N GLU A 350 3.30 19.61 -3.72
CA GLU A 350 2.03 19.23 -3.08
C GLU A 350 2.08 17.80 -2.55
N PHE A 351 2.67 16.87 -3.30
CA PHE A 351 2.88 15.51 -2.84
C PHE A 351 3.78 15.46 -1.61
N ALA A 352 4.89 16.21 -1.58
CA ALA A 352 5.76 16.30 -0.41
C ALA A 352 5.06 16.91 0.81
N SER A 353 4.30 18.00 0.63
CA SER A 353 3.49 18.59 1.71
C SER A 353 2.49 17.58 2.28
N THR A 354 1.86 16.80 1.41
CA THR A 354 0.92 15.75 1.80
C THR A 354 1.62 14.62 2.57
N VAL A 355 2.77 14.16 2.10
CA VAL A 355 3.59 13.15 2.80
C VAL A 355 3.96 13.60 4.22
N LEU A 356 4.42 14.84 4.37
CA LEU A 356 4.77 15.40 5.67
C LEU A 356 3.57 15.51 6.61
N SER A 357 2.40 15.89 6.09
CA SER A 357 1.14 15.89 6.84
C SER A 357 0.77 14.48 7.33
N ARG A 358 0.94 13.45 6.49
CA ARG A 358 0.63 12.06 6.84
C ARG A 358 1.53 11.51 7.94
N PHE A 359 2.81 11.87 7.93
CA PHE A 359 3.78 11.43 8.94
C PHE A 359 3.43 11.90 10.35
N ARG A 360 2.72 13.02 10.49
CA ARG A 360 2.32 13.61 11.78
C ARG A 360 1.15 12.91 12.43
N ASN A 361 0.54 11.90 11.80
CA ASN A 361 -0.66 11.28 12.31
C ASN A 361 -0.34 10.31 13.48
N PRO A 362 -0.62 10.68 14.76
CA PRO A 362 -0.29 9.85 15.92
C PRO A 362 -1.21 8.63 16.04
N HIS A 363 -2.29 8.58 15.27
CA HIS A 363 -3.24 7.47 15.27
C HIS A 363 -2.81 6.33 14.36
N ILE A 364 -1.66 6.48 13.69
CA ILE A 364 -1.06 5.46 12.86
C ILE A 364 0.29 5.11 13.47
N LYS A 365 0.37 3.95 14.13
CA LYS A 365 1.59 3.46 14.79
C LYS A 365 2.62 2.99 13.77
N HIS A 366 3.33 3.94 13.17
CA HIS A 366 4.43 3.69 12.24
C HIS A 366 5.73 3.42 13.01
N LYS A 367 5.94 2.15 13.38
CA LYS A 367 7.16 1.73 14.08
C LYS A 367 8.39 1.87 13.18
N LEU A 368 9.39 2.60 13.65
CA LEU A 368 10.65 2.78 12.95
C LEU A 368 11.38 1.44 12.72
N GLU A 369 11.28 0.51 13.66
CA GLU A 369 11.79 -0.86 13.53
C GLU A 369 11.21 -1.59 12.30
N SER A 370 9.90 -1.48 12.06
CA SER A 370 9.28 -2.08 10.87
C SER A 370 9.72 -1.41 9.57
N ILE A 371 9.97 -0.09 9.63
CA ILE A 371 10.44 0.69 8.48
C ILE A 371 11.93 0.41 8.20
N SER A 372 12.73 0.10 9.23
CA SER A 372 14.18 -0.14 9.11
C SER A 372 14.54 -1.50 8.52
N MET A 373 13.59 -2.45 8.45
CA MET A 373 13.88 -3.75 7.84
C MET A 373 14.37 -3.61 6.39
N ASN A 374 15.42 -4.32 5.99
CA ASN A 374 16.01 -4.26 4.65
C ASN A 374 16.48 -2.83 4.25
N SER A 375 17.07 -2.07 5.17
CA SER A 375 17.39 -0.66 4.95
C SER A 375 18.44 -0.43 3.84
N VAL A 376 19.38 -1.35 3.62
CA VAL A 376 20.38 -1.21 2.55
C VAL A 376 19.71 -1.22 1.16
N SER A 377 18.92 -2.25 0.87
CA SER A 377 18.20 -2.34 -0.41
C SER A 377 17.18 -1.22 -0.58
N LYS A 378 16.56 -0.75 0.52
CA LYS A 378 15.68 0.43 0.50
C LYS A 378 16.46 1.69 0.14
N PHE A 379 17.63 1.93 0.73
CA PHE A 379 18.46 3.10 0.43
C PHE A 379 18.91 3.10 -1.03
N GLN A 380 19.43 1.95 -1.49
CA GLN A 380 19.80 1.72 -2.89
C GLN A 380 18.64 2.04 -3.83
N ASN A 381 17.45 1.49 -3.59
CA ASN A 381 16.35 1.63 -4.55
C ASN A 381 15.62 2.97 -4.45
N ARG A 382 15.66 3.66 -3.30
CA ARG A 382 14.83 4.85 -3.01
C ARG A 382 15.60 6.16 -3.03
N LEU A 383 16.84 6.19 -2.52
CA LEU A 383 17.63 7.41 -2.35
C LEU A 383 18.81 7.51 -3.31
N LEU A 384 19.50 6.41 -3.61
CA LEU A 384 20.69 6.45 -4.49
C LEU A 384 20.40 7.06 -5.89
N PRO A 385 19.27 6.76 -6.57
CA PRO A 385 18.94 7.43 -7.83
C PRO A 385 18.73 8.94 -7.68
N THR A 386 18.18 9.39 -6.54
CA THR A 386 18.04 10.81 -6.21
C THR A 386 19.40 11.47 -6.01
N ILE A 387 20.31 10.80 -5.28
CA ILE A 387 21.69 11.26 -5.07
C ILE A 387 22.41 11.41 -6.41
N LYS A 388 22.32 10.41 -7.29
CA LYS A 388 22.93 10.44 -8.63
C LYS A 388 22.39 11.60 -9.46
N SER A 389 21.08 11.76 -9.54
CA SER A 389 20.48 12.90 -10.26
C SER A 389 20.90 14.25 -9.65
N TYR A 390 21.05 14.35 -8.33
CA TYR A 390 21.53 15.57 -7.69
C TYR A 390 22.97 15.88 -8.11
N ILE A 391 23.86 14.86 -8.10
CA ILE A 391 25.27 15.00 -8.51
C ILE A 391 25.37 15.40 -9.99
N GLU A 392 24.55 14.79 -10.86
CA GLU A 392 24.49 15.12 -12.28
C GLU A 392 24.13 16.60 -12.51
N ASP A 393 23.14 17.12 -11.77
CA ASP A 393 22.66 18.50 -11.92
C ASP A 393 23.55 19.55 -11.26
N ASN A 394 24.19 19.20 -10.14
CA ASN A 394 24.85 20.18 -9.26
C ASN A 394 26.37 20.00 -9.15
N HIS A 395 26.92 18.90 -9.67
CA HIS A 395 28.34 18.53 -9.58
C HIS A 395 28.90 18.52 -8.15
N LYS A 396 28.04 18.23 -7.16
CA LYS A 396 28.40 18.11 -5.74
C LYS A 396 27.53 17.07 -5.04
N LEU A 397 27.98 16.60 -3.89
CA LEU A 397 27.20 15.67 -3.06
C LEU A 397 26.05 16.41 -2.35
N PRO A 398 24.87 15.79 -2.21
CA PRO A 398 23.78 16.32 -1.40
C PRO A 398 24.09 16.16 0.10
N GLU A 399 24.28 17.28 0.80
CA GLU A 399 24.80 17.32 2.17
C GLU A 399 23.96 16.49 3.16
N ASN A 400 22.63 16.68 3.16
CA ASN A 400 21.75 16.02 4.11
C ASN A 400 21.55 14.53 3.77
N MET A 401 21.46 14.16 2.48
CA MET A 401 21.43 12.74 2.10
C MET A 401 22.75 12.02 2.45
N MET A 402 23.89 12.70 2.49
CA MET A 402 25.15 12.13 3.01
C MET A 402 25.10 11.89 4.52
N VAL A 403 24.47 12.80 5.29
CA VAL A 403 24.15 12.53 6.71
C VAL A 403 23.26 11.29 6.84
N GLY A 404 22.29 11.13 5.93
CA GLY A 404 21.45 9.93 5.86
C GLY A 404 22.22 8.64 5.61
N LEU A 405 23.18 8.66 4.68
CA LEU A 405 24.06 7.52 4.40
C LEU A 405 24.98 7.22 5.58
N ALA A 406 25.57 8.23 6.21
CA ALA A 406 26.38 8.06 7.43
C ALA A 406 25.55 7.46 8.57
N GLY A 407 24.33 7.96 8.78
CA GLY A 407 23.40 7.42 9.76
C GLY A 407 22.99 5.98 9.47
N LEU A 408 22.83 5.60 8.19
CA LEU A 408 22.63 4.22 7.79
C LEU A 408 23.85 3.36 8.17
N LEU A 409 25.07 3.79 7.83
CA LEU A 409 26.27 3.03 8.18
C LEU A 409 26.44 2.90 9.70
N ARG A 410 26.08 3.93 10.47
CA ARG A 410 26.08 3.90 11.93
C ARG A 410 25.04 2.94 12.49
N PHE A 411 23.85 2.88 11.89
CA PHE A 411 22.80 1.93 12.27
C PHE A 411 23.22 0.47 12.03
N TYR A 412 24.04 0.22 11.01
CA TYR A 412 24.66 -1.09 10.76
C TYR A 412 25.99 -1.29 11.48
N GLN A 413 26.35 -0.48 12.48
CA GLN A 413 27.43 -0.82 13.42
C GLN A 413 26.91 -1.85 14.44
N ILE A 414 26.74 -3.07 13.94
CA ILE A 414 26.10 -4.20 14.62
C ILE A 414 27.11 -5.28 14.97
N GLU A 415 26.77 -6.06 15.99
CA GLU A 415 27.43 -7.30 16.39
C GLU A 415 26.45 -8.47 16.37
N LYS A 416 26.98 -9.68 16.14
CA LYS A 416 26.19 -10.91 16.14
C LYS A 416 26.09 -11.47 17.56
N VAL A 417 24.88 -11.53 18.09
CA VAL A 417 24.56 -12.10 19.41
C VAL A 417 23.60 -13.27 19.23
N GLY A 418 24.14 -14.49 19.23
CA GLY A 418 23.39 -15.70 18.91
C GLY A 418 22.91 -15.68 17.46
N THR A 419 21.59 -15.69 17.26
CA THR A 419 20.94 -15.60 15.93
C THR A 419 20.54 -14.18 15.54
N LEU A 420 20.77 -13.20 16.42
CA LEU A 420 20.36 -11.81 16.23
C LEU A 420 21.56 -10.93 15.90
N TYR A 421 21.29 -9.81 15.23
CA TYR A 421 22.25 -8.73 15.02
C TYR A 421 21.78 -7.49 15.78
N ILE A 422 22.64 -7.01 16.66
CA ILE A 422 22.33 -5.96 17.63
C ILE A 422 23.23 -4.76 17.38
N GLY A 423 22.62 -3.58 17.33
CA GLY A 423 23.32 -2.30 17.37
C GLY A 423 22.99 -1.55 18.66
N HIS A 424 23.72 -0.47 18.92
CA HIS A 424 23.50 0.41 20.08
C HIS A 424 23.22 1.84 19.61
N ASP A 425 22.18 2.45 20.17
CA ASP A 425 21.81 3.85 19.94
C ASP A 425 22.81 4.81 20.64
N PHE A 426 22.65 6.11 20.48
CA PHE A 426 23.55 7.09 21.10
C PHE A 426 23.45 7.15 22.63
N ASN A 427 22.40 6.58 23.23
CA ASN A 427 22.24 6.46 24.68
C ASN A 427 22.72 5.09 25.20
N GLY A 428 23.26 4.23 24.34
CA GLY A 428 23.69 2.87 24.67
C GLY A 428 22.57 1.83 24.74
N ASN A 429 21.33 2.15 24.35
CA ASN A 429 20.26 1.17 24.29
C ASN A 429 20.42 0.25 23.08
N GLN A 430 20.05 -1.01 23.25
CA GLN A 430 20.10 -2.00 22.18
C GLN A 430 18.91 -1.88 21.23
N TYR A 431 19.19 -2.02 19.93
CA TYR A 431 18.17 -2.24 18.90
C TYR A 431 18.56 -3.41 18.01
N LYS A 432 17.55 -4.03 17.39
CA LYS A 432 17.73 -5.15 16.45
C LYS A 432 17.77 -4.63 15.03
N VAL A 433 18.61 -5.25 14.21
CA VAL A 433 18.67 -4.99 12.78
C VAL A 433 18.16 -6.21 12.03
N PHE A 434 17.20 -5.98 11.13
CA PHE A 434 16.61 -7.00 10.29
C PHE A 434 16.93 -6.69 8.82
N ASP A 435 17.70 -7.57 8.20
CA ASP A 435 18.02 -7.51 6.77
C ASP A 435 18.26 -8.94 6.27
N THR A 436 18.58 -9.07 4.99
CA THR A 436 19.07 -10.31 4.40
C THR A 436 20.34 -10.80 5.12
N PRO A 437 20.51 -12.12 5.30
CA PRO A 437 21.71 -12.67 5.96
C PRO A 437 23.02 -12.17 5.36
N GLU A 438 23.07 -12.03 4.03
CA GLU A 438 24.26 -11.58 3.30
C GLU A 438 24.66 -10.15 3.69
N VAL A 439 23.68 -9.24 3.84
CA VAL A 439 23.91 -7.86 4.27
C VAL A 439 24.38 -7.84 5.73
N LEU A 440 23.71 -8.58 6.60
CA LEU A 440 24.03 -8.59 8.04
C LEU A 440 25.42 -9.16 8.32
N GLU A 441 25.80 -10.24 7.66
CA GLU A 441 27.12 -10.87 7.77
C GLU A 441 28.21 -9.93 7.27
N PHE A 442 28.04 -9.34 6.07
CA PHE A 442 29.00 -8.39 5.54
C PHE A 442 29.22 -7.19 6.48
N MET A 443 28.14 -6.60 6.99
CA MET A 443 28.24 -5.45 7.90
C MET A 443 28.91 -5.82 9.22
N SER A 444 28.54 -6.97 9.82
CA SER A 444 29.15 -7.48 11.05
C SER A 444 30.66 -7.76 10.88
N ASP A 445 31.05 -8.33 9.74
CA ASP A 445 32.45 -8.62 9.42
C ASP A 445 33.24 -7.32 9.19
N ALA A 446 32.68 -6.36 8.46
CA ALA A 446 33.26 -5.03 8.31
C ALA A 446 33.46 -4.35 9.68
N ASN A 447 32.48 -4.46 10.57
CA ASN A 447 32.58 -3.89 11.92
C ASN A 447 33.68 -4.51 12.77
N SER A 448 33.88 -5.82 12.64
CA SER A 448 34.93 -6.55 13.35
C SER A 448 36.32 -6.29 12.77
N LYS A 449 36.41 -6.14 11.45
CA LYS A 449 37.66 -5.89 10.72
C LYS A 449 38.24 -4.51 11.02
N PHE A 450 37.40 -3.47 11.08
CA PHE A 450 37.83 -2.09 11.29
C PHE A 450 37.47 -1.62 12.69
N LYS A 451 38.48 -1.56 13.57
CA LYS A 451 38.31 -1.05 14.94
C LYS A 451 37.92 0.43 14.94
N GLU A 452 38.57 1.22 14.11
CA GLU A 452 38.23 2.63 13.89
C GLU A 452 37.35 2.77 12.64
N LYS A 453 36.29 3.58 12.74
CA LYS A 453 35.32 3.80 11.65
C LYS A 453 35.78 4.96 10.76
N ASN A 454 36.98 4.84 10.21
CA ASN A 454 37.65 5.86 9.39
C ASN A 454 37.34 5.69 7.88
N ASP A 455 38.06 6.41 7.02
CA ASP A 455 37.88 6.34 5.56
C ASP A 455 38.06 4.94 4.98
N GLU A 456 38.91 4.08 5.57
CA GLU A 456 39.08 2.71 5.09
C GLU A 456 37.84 1.85 5.37
N TYR A 457 37.22 2.04 6.55
CA TYR A 457 35.94 1.40 6.89
C TYR A 457 34.83 1.83 5.93
N VAL A 458 34.67 3.15 5.73
CA VAL A 458 33.65 3.69 4.83
C VAL A 458 33.89 3.23 3.39
N ARG A 459 35.13 3.32 2.89
CA ARG A 459 35.49 2.85 1.54
C ARG A 459 35.21 1.37 1.35
N TYR A 460 35.53 0.54 2.33
CA TYR A 460 35.27 -0.90 2.28
C TYR A 460 33.79 -1.19 2.06
N ILE A 461 32.91 -0.56 2.83
CA ILE A 461 31.46 -0.76 2.72
C ILE A 461 30.91 -0.16 1.41
N LEU A 462 31.31 1.06 1.06
CA LEU A 462 30.79 1.76 -0.13
C LEU A 462 31.26 1.14 -1.45
N SER A 463 32.37 0.39 -1.45
CA SER A 463 32.87 -0.30 -2.65
C SER A 463 32.16 -1.63 -2.95
N GLU A 464 31.40 -2.18 -2.00
CA GLU A 464 30.73 -3.48 -2.18
C GLU A 464 29.51 -3.36 -3.11
N SER A 465 29.73 -3.70 -4.37
CA SER A 465 28.69 -3.59 -5.40
C SER A 465 27.51 -4.52 -5.18
N LYS A 466 27.64 -5.60 -4.39
CA LYS A 466 26.47 -6.44 -4.04
C LYS A 466 25.48 -5.72 -3.12
N LEU A 467 25.94 -4.78 -2.30
CA LEU A 467 25.06 -3.98 -1.43
C LEU A 467 24.38 -2.84 -2.20
N TRP A 468 25.15 -2.15 -3.05
CA TRP A 468 24.71 -0.88 -3.65
C TRP A 468 24.33 -1.01 -5.13
N GLY A 469 24.59 -2.15 -5.75
CA GLY A 469 24.46 -2.36 -7.21
C GLY A 469 25.60 -1.77 -8.04
N GLU A 470 26.45 -0.94 -7.42
CA GLU A 470 27.62 -0.31 -8.02
C GLU A 470 28.65 0.07 -6.95
N ASP A 471 29.88 0.38 -7.35
CA ASP A 471 30.91 0.90 -6.45
C ASP A 471 30.69 2.40 -6.22
N LEU A 472 30.21 2.76 -5.01
CA LEU A 472 29.88 4.14 -4.68
C LEU A 472 31.12 5.01 -4.48
N THR A 473 32.30 4.44 -4.25
CA THR A 473 33.54 5.21 -4.00
C THR A 473 33.99 6.01 -5.22
N LYS A 474 33.39 5.78 -6.38
CA LYS A 474 33.61 6.50 -7.64
C LYS A 474 32.92 7.86 -7.70
N TYR A 475 32.01 8.16 -6.76
CA TYR A 475 31.28 9.43 -6.73
C TYR A 475 32.01 10.49 -5.90
N LEU A 476 32.64 11.44 -6.58
CA LEU A 476 33.28 12.60 -5.94
C LEU A 476 34.18 12.18 -4.76
N ASN A 477 34.12 12.92 -3.64
CA ASN A 477 34.80 12.62 -2.37
C ASN A 477 33.80 12.03 -1.34
N ILE A 478 32.95 11.10 -1.77
CA ILE A 478 31.88 10.56 -0.91
C ILE A 478 32.40 9.84 0.33
N VAL A 479 33.57 9.19 0.23
CA VAL A 479 34.16 8.48 1.37
C VAL A 479 34.48 9.48 2.48
N GLU A 480 35.21 10.54 2.13
CA GLU A 480 35.65 11.56 3.07
C GLU A 480 34.46 12.29 3.70
N VAL A 481 33.45 12.64 2.89
CA VAL A 481 32.24 13.32 3.38
C VAL A 481 31.43 12.41 4.31
N VAL A 482 31.23 11.14 3.96
CA VAL A 482 30.47 10.20 4.80
C VAL A 482 31.21 9.90 6.10
N THR A 483 32.54 9.76 6.08
CA THR A 483 33.34 9.61 7.30
C THR A 483 33.21 10.83 8.21
N GLU A 484 33.32 12.04 7.67
CA GLU A 484 33.16 13.29 8.44
C GLU A 484 31.77 13.33 9.10
N LYS A 485 30.70 13.02 8.35
CA LYS A 485 29.34 12.99 8.90
C LYS A 485 29.18 11.89 9.95
N LEU A 486 29.78 10.73 9.75
CA LEU A 486 29.74 9.62 10.70
C LEU A 486 30.34 10.03 12.05
N HIS A 487 31.52 10.66 12.05
CA HIS A 487 32.17 11.14 13.28
C HIS A 487 31.43 12.32 13.92
N ALA A 488 30.93 13.25 13.10
CA ALA A 488 30.16 14.39 13.60
C ALA A 488 28.89 13.95 14.33
N MET A 489 28.27 12.83 13.93
CA MET A 489 27.09 12.30 14.62
C MET A 489 27.40 11.74 16.01
N GLU A 490 28.58 11.15 16.22
CA GLU A 490 29.00 10.64 17.54
C GLU A 490 29.33 11.77 18.51
N ASN A 491 30.06 12.80 18.03
CA ASN A 491 30.52 13.93 18.85
C ASN A 491 29.37 14.79 19.44
N VAL A 492 28.14 14.64 18.95
CA VAL A 492 26.97 15.34 19.51
C VAL A 492 26.46 14.67 20.79
N TYR A 493 26.85 13.41 21.03
CA TYR A 493 26.38 12.57 22.13
C TYR A 493 27.50 12.10 23.07
N GLU A 494 28.77 12.39 22.75
CA GLU A 494 29.91 12.41 23.69
C GLU A 494 29.89 13.68 24.55
#